data_AF-A0A1S1NNF3-F1
#
_entry.id   AF-A0A1S1NNF3-F1
#
_cell.length_a   1.000
_cell.length_b   1.000
_cell.length_c   1.000
_cell.angle_alpha   90.00
_cell.angle_beta   90.00
_cell.angle_gamma   90.00
#
_symmetry.space_group_name_H-M   'P 1'
#
loop_
_entity.id
_entity.type
_entity.pdbx_description
1 polymer ?
#
loop_
_entity_poly.entity_id
_entity_poly.type
_entity_poly.pdbx_seq_one_letter_code
_entity_poly.pdbx_strand_id
1 'polypeptide(L)'
;MSGPRQYRPRPPLSDFIDYFGYWDRRAGEPHQSRALPRGAATVVIDVGGRSQVDFYDADGRTRLEVPPAFVTGAGTTSYLTRIDAAQTVMTIHFRPAGAVPFLGIPLGELTDSWAQASVFSPGLAQPIGRRA
;
A
#
# COMPACT_ATOMS: atom_id res chain seq x y z
N MET A 1 -6.47 22.19 -7.69
CA MET A 1 -6.33 21.11 -6.69
C MET A 1 -6.86 19.82 -7.29
N SER A 2 -6.03 18.83 -7.61
CA SER A 2 -6.54 17.48 -7.93
C SER A 2 -6.34 16.63 -6.68
N GLY A 3 -7.44 16.26 -6.02
CA GLY A 3 -7.42 15.34 -4.88
C GLY A 3 -7.19 13.89 -5.30
N PRO A 4 -7.44 12.92 -4.39
CA PRO A 4 -7.31 11.50 -4.68
C PRO A 4 -8.27 11.13 -5.80
N ARG A 5 -7.80 10.35 -6.78
CA ARG A 5 -8.67 9.71 -7.77
C ARG A 5 -8.79 8.23 -7.45
N GLN A 6 -9.99 7.70 -7.60
CA GLN A 6 -10.27 6.28 -7.47
C GLN A 6 -10.80 5.73 -8.78
N TYR A 7 -10.28 4.59 -9.21
CA TYR A 7 -10.69 3.90 -10.43
C TYR A 7 -11.11 2.48 -10.10
N ARG A 8 -12.29 2.05 -10.55
CA ARG A 8 -12.72 0.66 -10.40
C ARG A 8 -12.28 -0.16 -11.61
N PRO A 9 -11.61 -1.31 -11.40
CA PRO A 9 -11.29 -2.22 -12.50
C PRO A 9 -12.55 -2.78 -13.15
N ARG A 10 -12.39 -3.24 -14.39
CA ARG A 10 -13.35 -4.14 -15.06
C ARG A 10 -12.92 -5.61 -14.81
N PRO A 11 -13.81 -6.59 -15.06
CA PRO A 11 -13.42 -7.99 -15.07
C PRO A 11 -12.24 -8.25 -16.02
N PRO A 12 -11.33 -9.18 -15.69
CA PRO A 12 -11.37 -10.08 -14.52
C PRO A 12 -10.83 -9.45 -13.24
N LEU A 13 -10.19 -8.28 -13.30
CA LEU A 13 -9.53 -7.68 -12.14
C LEU A 13 -10.50 -7.26 -11.04
N SER A 14 -11.75 -6.92 -11.38
CA SER A 14 -12.78 -6.55 -10.40
C SER A 14 -13.17 -7.67 -9.43
N ASP A 15 -12.82 -8.92 -9.74
CA ASP A 15 -13.10 -10.08 -8.88
C ASP A 15 -12.13 -10.12 -7.69
N PHE A 16 -10.97 -9.47 -7.84
CA PHE A 16 -9.89 -9.47 -6.86
C PHE A 16 -9.63 -8.08 -6.26
N ILE A 17 -9.76 -7.04 -7.09
CA ILE A 17 -9.41 -5.66 -6.77
C ILE A 17 -10.69 -4.85 -6.59
N ASP A 18 -10.78 -4.11 -5.48
CA ASP A 18 -11.90 -3.23 -5.19
C ASP A 18 -11.75 -1.90 -5.96
N TYR A 19 -10.58 -1.26 -5.86
CA TYR A 19 -10.24 -0.07 -6.64
C TYR A 19 -8.73 0.20 -6.69
N PHE A 20 -8.33 1.01 -7.67
CA PHE A 20 -7.04 1.67 -7.74
C PHE A 20 -7.15 3.09 -7.18
N GLY A 21 -6.28 3.43 -6.24
CA GLY A 21 -6.08 4.82 -5.82
C GLY A 21 -4.96 5.45 -6.64
N TYR A 22 -5.13 6.69 -7.04
CA TYR A 22 -4.09 7.49 -7.68
C TYR A 22 -4.03 8.86 -7.03
N TRP A 23 -2.84 9.24 -6.60
CA TRP A 23 -2.55 10.51 -5.99
C TRP A 23 -1.41 11.18 -6.75
N ASP A 24 -1.73 12.17 -7.57
CA ASP A 24 -0.73 13.03 -8.23
C ASP A 24 -0.61 14.32 -7.45
N ARG A 25 0.44 14.41 -6.63
CA ARG A 25 0.74 15.65 -5.90
C ARG A 25 2.11 16.17 -6.25
N ARG A 26 2.10 17.19 -7.09
CA ARG A 26 3.31 17.91 -7.54
C ARG A 26 3.70 19.07 -6.62
N ALA A 27 2.78 19.54 -5.76
CA ALA A 27 3.02 20.60 -4.76
C ALA A 27 1.93 20.62 -3.65
N GLY A 28 2.24 21.14 -2.46
CA GLY A 28 1.30 21.44 -1.37
C GLY A 28 1.73 20.95 0.03
N GLU A 29 1.03 21.40 1.07
CA GLU A 29 1.30 21.07 2.49
C GLU A 29 1.15 19.57 2.80
N PRO A 30 1.93 18.98 3.73
CA PRO A 30 1.84 17.57 4.10
C PRO A 30 0.40 17.05 4.21
N HIS A 31 0.08 15.97 3.48
CA HIS A 31 -1.22 15.32 3.63
C HIS A 31 -1.06 14.04 4.42
N GLN A 32 -1.83 13.95 5.49
CA GLN A 32 -1.92 12.77 6.32
C GLN A 32 -3.26 12.09 6.07
N SER A 33 -3.21 10.84 5.58
CA SER A 33 -4.38 9.99 5.42
C SER A 33 -4.27 8.78 6.34
N ARG A 34 -5.34 8.48 7.08
CA ARG A 34 -5.44 7.29 7.93
C ARG A 34 -6.19 6.21 7.17
N ALA A 35 -5.50 5.13 6.85
CA ALA A 35 -6.15 3.91 6.39
C ALA A 35 -6.70 3.17 7.61
N LEU A 36 -8.02 3.01 7.66
CA LEU A 36 -8.67 2.22 8.71
C LEU A 36 -8.30 0.74 8.57
N PRO A 37 -8.34 -0.04 9.67
CA PRO A 37 -8.19 -1.48 9.63
C PRO A 37 -9.11 -2.06 8.57
N ARG A 38 -8.52 -2.68 7.56
CA ARG A 38 -9.24 -3.30 6.46
C ARG A 38 -8.67 -4.70 6.35
N GLY A 39 -9.54 -5.71 6.43
CA GLY A 39 -9.19 -7.13 6.33
C GLY A 39 -8.69 -7.56 4.94
N ALA A 40 -8.02 -6.67 4.22
CA ALA A 40 -7.57 -6.86 2.85
C ALA A 40 -6.20 -6.20 2.63
N ALA A 41 -5.40 -6.81 1.76
CA ALA A 41 -4.10 -6.28 1.40
C ALA A 41 -4.22 -5.02 0.54
N THR A 42 -3.22 -4.14 0.65
CA THR A 42 -3.06 -2.98 -0.22
C THR A 42 -1.64 -2.97 -0.79
N VAL A 43 -1.51 -2.69 -2.08
CA VAL A 43 -0.20 -2.40 -2.69
C VAL A 43 -0.04 -0.91 -2.75
N VAL A 44 1.17 -0.43 -2.45
CA VAL A 44 1.56 0.97 -2.58
C VAL A 44 2.76 1.02 -3.51
N ILE A 45 2.68 1.91 -4.51
CA ILE A 45 3.70 2.08 -5.55
C ILE A 45 3.98 3.56 -5.73
N ASP A 46 5.22 3.98 -5.53
CA ASP A 46 5.72 5.26 -6.04
C ASP A 46 5.82 5.18 -7.56
N VAL A 47 5.08 6.06 -8.25
CA VAL A 47 5.15 6.22 -9.71
C VAL A 47 5.76 7.56 -10.10
N GLY A 48 6.33 8.28 -9.12
CA GLY A 48 7.05 9.54 -9.28
C GLY A 48 8.55 9.37 -9.49
N GLY A 49 9.08 8.15 -9.39
CA GLY A 49 10.49 7.82 -9.61
C GLY A 49 11.37 7.92 -8.37
N ARG A 50 10.79 7.96 -7.17
CA ARG A 50 11.55 7.98 -5.91
C ARG A 50 12.02 6.57 -5.54
N SER A 51 13.14 6.51 -4.81
CA SER A 51 13.68 5.26 -4.27
C SER A 51 12.97 4.77 -3.01
N GLN A 52 12.09 5.58 -2.40
CA GLN A 52 11.33 5.25 -1.19
C GLN A 52 9.99 5.99 -1.15
N VAL A 53 9.02 5.40 -0.47
CA VAL A 53 7.73 6.02 -0.11
C VAL A 53 7.80 6.50 1.34
N ASP A 54 7.23 7.67 1.62
CA ASP A 54 7.07 8.14 3.00
C ASP A 54 5.86 7.39 3.62
N PHE A 55 6.15 6.35 4.40
CA PHE A 55 5.17 5.49 5.05
C PHE A 55 5.40 5.50 6.56
N TYR A 56 4.32 5.65 7.34
CA TYR A 56 4.40 5.80 8.79
C TYR A 56 3.51 4.78 9.48
N ASP A 57 3.89 4.46 10.71
CA ASP A 57 3.13 3.57 11.58
C ASP A 57 1.82 4.23 12.07
N ALA A 58 1.02 3.49 12.83
CA ALA A 58 -0.25 3.92 13.42
C ALA A 58 -0.13 5.18 14.28
N ASP A 59 1.04 5.43 14.88
CA ASP A 59 1.35 6.62 15.68
C ASP A 59 1.52 7.90 14.84
N GLY A 60 1.70 7.76 13.51
CA GLY A 60 1.94 8.85 12.58
C GLY A 60 3.25 9.59 12.77
N ARG A 61 4.19 9.02 13.52
CA ARG A 61 5.50 9.59 13.89
C ARG A 61 6.65 8.69 13.49
N THR A 62 6.46 7.37 13.64
CA THR A 62 7.48 6.37 13.31
C THR A 62 7.47 6.14 11.80
N ARG A 63 8.51 6.63 11.13
CA ARG A 63 8.73 6.37 9.70
C ARG A 63 9.20 4.94 9.50
N LEU A 64 8.59 4.24 8.55
CA LEU A 64 8.96 2.89 8.14
C LEU A 64 9.79 2.97 6.86
N GLU A 65 10.95 2.32 6.83
CA GLU A 65 11.77 2.22 5.63
C GLU A 65 11.19 1.17 4.68
N VAL A 66 10.45 1.63 3.68
CA VAL A 66 9.79 0.78 2.69
C VAL A 66 10.37 1.02 1.29
N PRO A 67 10.44 -0.02 0.43
CA PRO A 67 10.84 0.15 -0.96
C PRO A 67 9.81 0.97 -1.76
N PRO A 68 10.12 1.39 -3.00
CA PRO A 68 9.18 2.13 -3.85
C PRO A 68 7.87 1.39 -4.12
N ALA A 69 7.90 0.06 -4.07
CA ALA A 69 6.74 -0.79 -4.26
C ALA A 69 6.68 -1.86 -3.18
N PHE A 70 5.60 -1.86 -2.40
CA PHE A 70 5.41 -2.80 -1.30
C PHE A 70 3.93 -3.19 -1.16
N VAL A 71 3.69 -4.35 -0.58
CA VAL A 71 2.38 -4.80 -0.14
C VAL A 71 2.28 -4.66 1.37
N THR A 72 1.15 -4.16 1.82
CA THR A 72 0.78 -4.13 3.23
C THR A 72 -0.42 -5.05 3.45
N GLY A 73 -0.32 -5.94 4.44
CA GLY A 73 -1.42 -6.85 4.77
C GLY A 73 -2.51 -6.17 5.57
N ALA A 74 -3.54 -6.97 5.89
CA ALA A 74 -4.61 -6.55 6.77
C ALA A 74 -4.03 -6.05 8.09
N GLY A 75 -4.19 -4.77 8.37
CA GLY A 75 -3.89 -4.21 9.68
C GLY A 75 -5.04 -4.55 10.61
N THR A 76 -4.75 -5.09 11.80
CA THR A 76 -5.70 -5.05 12.93
C THR A 76 -5.78 -3.64 13.52
N THR A 77 -4.74 -2.83 13.26
CA THR A 77 -4.62 -1.40 13.60
C THR A 77 -4.66 -0.51 12.36
N SER A 78 -5.05 0.76 12.53
CA SER A 78 -5.02 1.74 11.43
C SER A 78 -3.58 2.12 11.12
N TYR A 79 -3.19 2.27 9.86
CA TYR A 79 -1.89 2.85 9.50
C TYR A 79 -2.05 4.23 8.86
N LEU A 80 -1.04 5.08 9.00
CA LEU A 80 -1.05 6.45 8.47
C LEU A 80 -0.11 6.55 7.28
N THR A 81 -0.67 6.81 6.10
CA THR A 81 0.15 7.25 4.97
C THR A 81 0.26 8.77 5.07
N ARG A 82 1.42 9.23 5.57
CA ARG A 82 1.77 10.65 5.53
C ARG A 82 2.69 10.89 4.35
N ILE A 83 2.17 11.63 3.38
CA ILE A 83 2.91 12.08 2.21
C ILE A 83 3.40 13.49 2.54
N ASP A 84 4.61 13.56 3.11
CA ASP A 84 5.23 14.81 3.58
C ASP A 84 5.76 15.70 2.43
N ALA A 85 5.86 15.16 1.21
CA ALA A 85 6.38 15.87 0.05
C ALA A 85 5.56 15.61 -1.23
N ALA A 86 5.90 16.31 -2.32
CA ALA A 86 5.34 16.06 -3.64
C ALA A 86 5.61 14.61 -4.10
N GLN A 87 4.63 13.72 -3.91
CA GLN A 87 4.69 12.32 -4.30
C GLN A 87 3.56 11.99 -5.28
N THR A 88 3.89 11.14 -6.24
CA THR A 88 2.90 10.52 -7.13
C THR A 88 2.82 9.05 -6.75
N VAL A 89 1.71 8.66 -6.12
CA VAL A 89 1.52 7.32 -5.58
C VAL A 89 0.32 6.66 -6.24
N MET A 90 0.47 5.39 -6.62
CA MET A 90 -0.63 4.51 -6.98
C MET A 90 -0.83 3.47 -5.87
N THR A 91 -2.08 3.21 -5.52
CA THR A 91 -2.44 2.13 -4.61
C THR A 91 -3.36 1.12 -5.29
N ILE A 92 -3.24 -0.15 -4.92
CA ILE A 92 -4.14 -1.22 -5.34
C ILE A 92 -4.80 -1.76 -4.09
N HIS A 93 -6.10 -1.57 -3.95
CA HIS A 93 -6.85 -2.09 -2.81
C HIS A 93 -7.55 -3.38 -3.21
N PHE A 94 -7.12 -4.49 -2.63
CA PHE A 94 -7.77 -5.77 -2.87
C PHE A 94 -9.09 -5.88 -2.11
N ARG A 95 -9.98 -6.72 -2.63
CA ARG A 95 -11.08 -7.28 -1.86
C ARG A 95 -10.52 -8.18 -0.74
N PRO A 96 -11.27 -8.46 0.33
CA PRO A 96 -10.88 -9.50 1.28
C PRO A 96 -10.51 -10.80 0.55
N ALA A 97 -9.36 -11.39 0.88
CA ALA A 97 -8.74 -12.52 0.20
C ALA A 97 -8.42 -12.35 -1.31
N GLY A 98 -8.71 -11.20 -1.93
CA GLY A 98 -8.50 -10.96 -3.36
C GLY A 98 -7.03 -10.96 -3.79
N ALA A 99 -6.11 -10.74 -2.85
CA ALA A 99 -4.67 -10.79 -3.12
C ALA A 99 -4.08 -12.21 -3.11
N VAL A 100 -4.81 -13.21 -2.59
CA VAL A 100 -4.32 -14.60 -2.44
C VAL A 100 -3.77 -15.17 -3.75
N PRO A 101 -4.40 -15.00 -4.93
CA PRO A 101 -3.87 -15.57 -6.17
C PRO A 101 -2.59 -14.92 -6.68
N PHE A 102 -2.25 -13.73 -6.17
CA PHE A 102 -1.13 -12.92 -6.65
C PHE A 102 0.08 -12.99 -5.73
N LEU A 103 -0.12 -13.31 -4.45
CA LEU A 103 0.95 -13.29 -3.47
C LEU A 103 1.51 -14.70 -3.27
N GLY A 104 2.85 -14.82 -3.29
CA GLY A 104 3.55 -16.05 -2.95
C GLY A 104 3.62 -16.37 -1.46
N ILE A 105 2.94 -15.59 -0.60
CA ILE A 105 2.95 -15.74 0.86
C ILE A 105 1.52 -15.71 1.42
N PRO A 106 1.24 -16.45 2.51
CA PRO A 106 -0.05 -16.38 3.19
C PRO A 106 -0.37 -14.96 3.66
N LEU A 107 -1.61 -14.50 3.44
CA LEU A 107 -2.04 -13.17 3.90
C LEU A 107 -1.91 -12.97 5.42
N GLY A 108 -2.00 -14.05 6.20
CA GLY A 108 -1.78 -14.02 7.64
C GLY A 108 -0.37 -13.58 8.03
N GLU A 109 0.64 -13.85 7.21
CA GLU A 109 2.03 -13.42 7.45
C GLU A 109 2.24 -11.92 7.20
N LEU A 110 1.35 -11.29 6.42
CA LEU A 110 1.36 -9.84 6.20
C LEU A 110 0.53 -9.08 7.25
N THR A 111 -0.10 -9.77 8.19
CA THR A 111 -0.87 -9.12 9.27
C THR A 111 0.05 -8.19 10.05
N ASP A 112 -0.37 -6.93 10.17
CA ASP A 112 0.40 -5.87 10.83
C ASP A 112 1.84 -5.76 10.30
N SER A 113 2.08 -6.18 9.05
CA SER A 113 3.40 -6.20 8.43
C SER A 113 3.33 -5.71 6.98
N TRP A 114 4.49 -5.51 6.37
CA TRP A 114 4.63 -5.19 4.96
C TRP A 114 5.76 -6.02 4.34
N ALA A 115 5.69 -6.25 3.03
CA ALA A 115 6.73 -6.91 2.26
C ALA A 115 6.96 -6.18 0.94
N GLN A 116 8.17 -6.27 0.41
CA GLN A 116 8.47 -5.74 -0.92
C GLN A 116 7.57 -6.38 -1.98
N ALA A 117 7.14 -5.61 -2.99
CA ALA A 117 6.25 -6.11 -4.04
C ALA A 117 6.84 -7.25 -4.90
N SER A 118 8.12 -7.62 -4.74
CA SER A 118 8.68 -8.84 -5.34
C SER A 118 7.96 -10.12 -4.90
N VAL A 119 7.15 -10.07 -3.84
CA VAL A 119 6.26 -11.18 -3.43
C VAL A 119 5.20 -11.55 -4.48
N PHE A 120 4.99 -10.72 -5.50
CA PHE A 120 4.17 -11.07 -6.67
C PHE A 120 4.85 -12.09 -7.61
N SER A 121 6.14 -12.38 -7.39
CA SER A 121 6.90 -13.39 -8.11
C SER A 121 7.14 -14.61 -7.20
N PRO A 122 6.78 -15.84 -7.61
CA PRO A 122 7.10 -17.05 -6.86
C PRO A 122 8.62 -17.18 -6.68
N GLY A 123 9.11 -17.29 -5.44
CA GLY A 123 10.51 -17.57 -5.11
C GLY A 123 11.39 -16.37 -4.71
N LEU A 124 10.84 -15.15 -4.61
CA LEU A 124 11.61 -13.96 -4.20
C LEU A 124 10.95 -13.18 -3.04
N ALA A 125 10.52 -13.91 -2.00
CA ALA A 125 10.09 -13.29 -0.76
C ALA A 125 11.31 -12.61 -0.11
N GLN A 126 11.28 -11.28 -0.12
CA GLN A 126 12.29 -10.36 0.43
C GLN A 126 11.77 -9.81 1.79
N PRO A 127 12.58 -9.08 2.56
CA PRO A 127 12.36 -8.85 3.99
C PRO A 127 10.95 -8.36 4.33
N ILE A 128 10.39 -8.92 5.40
CA ILE A 128 9.14 -8.48 6.00
C ILE A 128 9.48 -7.46 7.08
N GLY A 129 8.98 -6.23 6.94
CA GLY A 129 9.02 -5.24 8.01
C GLY A 129 7.74 -5.32 8.85
N ARG A 130 7.87 -5.20 10.17
CA ARG A 130 6.71 -5.16 11.08
C ARG A 130 6.22 -3.73 11.31
N ARG A 131 4.92 -3.61 11.58
CA ARG A 131 4.24 -2.40 12.08
C ARG A 131 3.84 -2.67 13.54
N ALA A 132 3.83 -1.65 14.38
CA ALA A 132 3.50 -1.77 15.80
C ALA A 132 2.00 -1.64 16.09
#